data_AF-A0A6I5IB68-F1
#
_entry.id   AF-A0A6I5IB68-F1
#
_cell.length_a   1.000
_cell.length_b   1.000
_cell.length_c   1.000
_cell.angle_alpha   90.00
_cell.angle_beta   90.00
_cell.angle_gamma   90.00
#
_symmetry.space_group_name_H-M   'P 1'
#
loop_
_entity.id
_entity.type
_entity.pdbx_description
1 polymer ?
#
loop_
_entity_poly.entity_id
_entity_poly.type
_entity_poly.pdbx_seq_one_letter_code
_entity_poly.pdbx_strand_id
1 'polypeptide(L)'
;MKYLIYIGLASILLISCEDNLQFEKMPCTYLDYYYYRDEPYYLGEMSDEYILIACDQSNNDSSIRDFIKSIDFFDHSFNYEINEITNYPYKYLIAKLIKKCTCEEIAWILDSLKQAPIVVYTHYTTKTNDCSNLIWEPIGKLCVNTYSNIFYVRVKDAGNISDLNNIISETNTTLIEQDRFMSNWFSLSAIKNSKGDALHMANYFYETGLFDACEPDIIKIAIE
;
A
#
# COMPACT_ATOMS: atom_id res chain seq x y z
N MET A 1 -42.01 -29.74 55.86
CA MET A 1 -40.55 -29.90 55.62
C MET A 1 -40.41 -30.55 54.25
N LYS A 2 -40.13 -29.83 53.15
CA LYS A 2 -38.80 -29.35 52.69
C LYS A 2 -37.76 -30.49 52.80
N TYR A 3 -37.18 -31.07 51.75
CA TYR A 3 -36.56 -30.46 50.56
C TYR A 3 -36.55 -31.42 49.36
N LEU A 4 -36.82 -30.89 48.15
CA LEU A 4 -36.32 -31.44 46.88
C LEU A 4 -34.88 -30.95 46.69
N ILE A 5 -33.94 -31.85 46.42
CA ILE A 5 -32.57 -31.51 46.01
C ILE A 5 -32.50 -31.65 44.48
N TYR A 6 -32.42 -30.52 43.80
CA TYR A 6 -32.12 -30.42 42.36
C TYR A 6 -30.62 -30.62 42.16
N ILE A 7 -30.23 -31.64 41.40
CA ILE A 7 -28.87 -31.80 40.90
C ILE A 7 -28.76 -30.94 39.63
N GLY A 8 -28.16 -29.75 39.77
CA GLY A 8 -27.77 -28.91 38.64
C GLY A 8 -26.49 -29.47 38.02
N LEU A 9 -26.62 -30.10 36.85
CA LEU A 9 -25.50 -30.37 35.95
C LEU A 9 -25.02 -29.04 35.38
N ALA A 10 -23.90 -28.53 35.89
CA ALA A 10 -23.17 -27.43 35.29
C ALA A 10 -22.54 -27.90 33.99
N SER A 11 -23.19 -27.59 32.87
CA SER A 11 -22.60 -27.68 31.54
C SER A 11 -21.48 -26.64 31.45
N ILE A 12 -20.25 -27.13 31.56
CA ILE A 12 -19.04 -26.37 31.24
C ILE A 12 -19.08 -26.12 29.73
N LEU A 13 -19.51 -24.92 29.34
CA LEU A 13 -19.29 -24.41 27.99
C LEU A 13 -17.78 -24.22 27.83
N LEU A 14 -17.13 -25.18 27.19
CA LEU A 14 -15.80 -24.99 26.62
C LEU A 14 -15.96 -23.96 25.49
N ILE A 15 -15.69 -22.69 25.79
CA ILE A 15 -15.44 -21.69 24.76
C ILE A 15 -14.08 -22.07 24.16
N SER A 16 -14.14 -22.85 23.09
CA SER A 16 -13.04 -23.01 22.16
C SER A 16 -12.75 -21.64 21.54
N CYS A 17 -11.61 -21.03 21.85
CA CYS A 17 -11.03 -19.97 21.04
C CYS A 17 -10.65 -20.61 19.69
N GLU A 18 -11.59 -20.71 18.76
CA GLU A 18 -11.26 -20.70 17.35
C GLU A 18 -10.92 -19.25 16.99
N ASP A 19 -9.69 -19.04 16.51
CA ASP A 19 -9.23 -17.79 15.90
C ASP A 19 -10.11 -17.49 14.68
N ASN A 20 -11.25 -16.85 14.91
CA ASN A 20 -12.22 -16.45 13.89
C ASN A 20 -11.75 -15.17 13.17
N LEU A 21 -10.52 -15.17 12.66
CA LEU A 21 -10.07 -14.16 11.71
C LEU A 21 -10.70 -14.46 10.35
N GLN A 22 -11.90 -13.90 10.14
CA GLN A 22 -12.62 -13.99 8.88
C GLN A 22 -12.14 -12.88 7.95
N PHE A 23 -11.38 -13.28 6.92
CA PHE A 23 -11.11 -12.44 5.77
C PHE A 23 -12.27 -12.57 4.80
N GLU A 24 -12.84 -11.45 4.39
CA GLU A 24 -13.71 -11.48 3.22
C GLU A 24 -12.83 -11.58 1.96
N LYS A 25 -13.37 -12.14 0.89
CA LYS A 25 -12.65 -12.26 -0.38
C LYS A 25 -13.07 -11.14 -1.31
N MET A 26 -12.12 -10.33 -1.74
CA MET A 26 -12.28 -9.37 -2.82
C MET A 26 -11.54 -9.86 -4.07
N PRO A 27 -11.93 -9.44 -5.29
CA PRO A 27 -11.14 -9.73 -6.48
C PRO A 27 -9.69 -9.30 -6.29
N CYS A 28 -8.75 -10.15 -6.70
CA CYS A 28 -7.33 -9.80 -6.72
C CYS A 28 -7.12 -8.55 -7.60
N THR A 29 -6.54 -7.50 -7.02
CA THR A 29 -6.21 -6.24 -7.72
C THR A 29 -4.71 -6.01 -7.82
N TYR A 30 -3.91 -7.05 -7.59
CA TYR A 30 -2.47 -6.96 -7.72
C TYR A 30 -2.09 -6.78 -9.20
N LEU A 31 -1.36 -5.71 -9.48
CA LEU A 31 -0.78 -5.39 -10.76
C LEU A 31 0.74 -5.59 -10.66
N ASP A 32 1.30 -6.48 -11.47
CA ASP A 32 2.70 -6.89 -11.36
C ASP A 32 3.62 -6.19 -12.36
N TYR A 33 3.16 -5.14 -13.04
CA TYR A 33 3.97 -4.44 -14.03
C TYR A 33 3.65 -2.94 -14.15
N TYR A 34 4.62 -2.21 -14.68
CA TYR A 34 4.41 -0.87 -15.25
C TYR A 34 5.16 -0.71 -16.58
N TYR A 35 4.87 0.34 -17.35
CA TYR A 35 5.59 0.59 -18.60
C TYR A 35 6.89 1.36 -18.37
N TYR A 36 8.01 0.80 -18.82
CA TYR A 36 9.32 1.45 -18.80
C TYR A 36 9.96 1.34 -20.18
N ARG A 37 10.27 2.48 -20.80
CA ARG A 37 10.83 2.54 -22.18
C ARG A 37 9.99 1.74 -23.18
N ASP A 38 8.69 1.97 -23.14
CA ASP A 38 7.68 1.38 -24.01
C ASP A 38 7.46 -0.13 -23.88
N GLU A 39 8.03 -0.77 -22.86
CA GLU A 39 7.89 -2.20 -22.58
C GLU A 39 7.39 -2.43 -21.15
N PRO A 40 6.63 -3.52 -20.89
CA PRO A 40 6.29 -3.91 -19.53
C PRO A 40 7.53 -4.26 -18.70
N TYR A 41 7.69 -3.58 -17.58
CA TYR A 41 8.63 -3.91 -16.52
C TYR A 41 7.90 -4.60 -15.37
N TYR A 42 8.28 -5.84 -15.08
CA TYR A 42 7.62 -6.65 -14.07
C TYR A 42 8.20 -6.42 -12.67
N LEU A 43 7.32 -6.13 -11.70
CA LEU A 43 7.62 -5.95 -10.28
C LEU A 43 7.91 -7.28 -9.56
N GLY A 44 7.50 -8.41 -10.15
CA GLY A 44 7.76 -9.75 -9.63
C GLY A 44 6.58 -10.35 -8.87
N GLU A 45 6.88 -11.29 -7.97
CA GLU A 45 5.87 -12.00 -7.20
C GLU A 45 5.35 -11.13 -6.05
N MET A 46 4.03 -11.05 -5.89
CA MET A 46 3.39 -10.44 -4.72
C MET A 46 3.87 -11.11 -3.43
N SER A 47 4.14 -10.30 -2.41
CA SER A 47 4.35 -10.78 -1.05
C SER A 47 3.02 -11.27 -0.47
N ASP A 48 3.03 -12.48 0.09
CA ASP A 48 1.91 -13.05 0.84
C ASP A 48 1.97 -12.70 2.34
N GLU A 49 2.99 -11.94 2.78
CA GLU A 49 3.30 -11.74 4.20
C GLU A 49 3.34 -10.26 4.62
N TYR A 50 3.49 -9.34 3.68
CA TYR A 50 3.76 -7.93 3.98
C TYR A 50 2.89 -7.00 3.15
N ILE A 51 2.45 -5.90 3.76
CA ILE A 51 1.75 -4.80 3.07
C ILE A 51 2.36 -3.45 3.45
N LEU A 52 2.21 -2.46 2.57
CA LEU A 52 2.53 -1.08 2.86
C LEU A 52 1.31 -0.35 3.40
N ILE A 53 1.49 0.41 4.47
CA ILE A 53 0.48 1.30 5.04
C ILE A 53 1.09 2.69 5.16
N ALA A 54 0.46 3.67 4.53
CA ALA A 54 0.79 5.07 4.73
C ALA A 54 -0.30 5.76 5.55
N CYS A 55 0.12 6.48 6.58
CA CYS A 55 -0.72 7.21 7.51
C CYS A 55 -0.48 8.72 7.38
N ASP A 56 -1.52 9.53 7.62
CA ASP A 56 -1.44 10.98 7.52
C ASP A 56 -0.40 11.54 8.51
N GLN A 57 0.50 12.41 8.04
CA GLN A 57 1.62 12.93 8.82
C GLN A 57 1.22 13.68 10.08
N SER A 58 -0.02 14.17 10.16
CA SER A 58 -0.55 14.83 11.36
C SER A 58 -0.68 13.87 12.55
N ASN A 59 -0.67 12.56 12.30
CA ASN A 59 -0.67 11.54 13.33
C ASN A 59 0.74 11.30 13.86
N ASN A 60 0.85 11.31 15.19
CA ASN A 60 2.09 10.93 15.85
C ASN A 60 2.29 9.41 15.82
N ASP A 61 3.52 8.98 16.04
CA ASP A 61 3.92 7.57 15.96
C ASP A 61 3.19 6.69 16.99
N SER A 62 2.82 7.22 18.16
CA SER A 62 2.04 6.47 19.15
C SER A 62 0.66 6.14 18.60
N SER A 63 -0.05 7.11 18.03
CA SER A 63 -1.37 6.91 17.42
C SER A 63 -1.31 5.91 16.28
N ILE A 64 -0.27 5.96 15.44
CA ILE A 64 -0.07 4.99 14.36
C ILE A 64 0.16 3.59 14.95
N ARG A 65 1.00 3.45 15.97
CA ARG A 65 1.26 2.15 16.61
C ARG A 65 0.03 1.58 17.30
N ASP A 66 -0.75 2.41 17.96
CA ASP A 66 -2.00 2.00 18.60
C ASP A 66 -3.04 1.54 17.57
N PHE A 67 -3.12 2.23 16.42
CA PHE A 67 -3.93 1.79 15.28
C PHE A 67 -3.51 0.41 14.77
N ILE A 68 -2.22 0.20 14.49
CA ILE A 68 -1.72 -1.11 14.01
C ILE A 68 -1.98 -2.22 15.04
N LYS A 69 -1.78 -1.96 16.34
CA LYS A 69 -2.08 -2.92 17.42
C LYS A 69 -3.56 -3.25 17.56
N SER A 70 -4.46 -2.36 17.12
CA SER A 70 -5.90 -2.59 17.17
C SER A 70 -6.42 -3.54 16.09
N ILE A 71 -5.55 -3.98 15.18
CA ILE A 71 -5.92 -4.76 14.00
C ILE A 71 -5.39 -6.19 14.13
N ASP A 72 -6.31 -7.16 14.19
CA ASP A 72 -6.00 -8.55 14.57
C ASP A 72 -5.28 -9.35 13.48
N PHE A 73 -5.34 -8.94 12.20
CA PHE A 73 -4.64 -9.66 11.12
C PHE A 73 -3.15 -9.31 11.00
N PHE A 74 -2.61 -8.46 11.87
CA PHE A 74 -1.19 -8.16 11.90
C PHE A 74 -0.43 -9.02 12.92
N ASP A 75 0.80 -9.40 12.55
CA ASP A 75 1.76 -10.00 13.47
C ASP A 75 2.28 -8.91 14.42
N HIS A 76 1.69 -8.81 15.61
CA HIS A 76 2.08 -7.80 16.61
C HIS A 76 3.46 -8.07 17.23
N SER A 77 4.09 -9.22 16.96
CA SER A 77 5.47 -9.49 17.34
C SER A 77 6.49 -8.91 16.35
N PHE A 78 6.03 -8.53 15.16
CA PHE A 78 6.87 -7.90 14.15
C PHE A 78 7.24 -6.48 14.54
N ASN A 79 8.55 -6.21 14.59
CA ASN A 79 9.05 -4.86 14.82
C ASN A 79 9.12 -4.12 13.48
N TYR A 80 8.36 -3.03 13.36
CA TYR A 80 8.37 -2.17 12.18
C TYR A 80 8.82 -0.75 12.53
N GLU A 81 9.45 -0.12 11.55
CA GLU A 81 9.80 1.29 11.57
C GLU A 81 8.70 2.13 10.92
N ILE A 82 8.43 3.30 11.52
CA ILE A 82 7.59 4.33 10.92
C ILE A 82 8.54 5.30 10.22
N ASN A 83 8.48 5.30 8.90
CA ASN A 83 9.34 6.10 8.06
C ASN A 83 8.64 7.41 7.70
N GLU A 84 9.41 8.49 7.68
CA GLU A 84 8.96 9.82 7.26
C GLU A 84 9.90 10.35 6.18
N ILE A 85 9.34 10.76 5.05
CA ILE A 85 10.11 11.42 3.99
C ILE A 85 9.79 12.91 4.05
N THR A 86 10.85 13.73 4.10
CA THR A 86 10.72 15.18 4.09
C THR A 86 9.91 15.63 2.87
N ASN A 87 8.88 16.45 3.12
CA ASN A 87 7.93 17.00 2.13
C ASN A 87 6.79 16.07 1.69
N TYR A 88 6.70 14.84 2.20
CA TYR A 88 5.55 13.98 1.93
C TYR A 88 4.50 14.11 3.03
N PRO A 89 3.20 14.24 2.70
CA PRO A 89 2.16 14.48 3.69
C PRO A 89 1.77 13.22 4.49
N TYR A 90 2.64 12.21 4.53
CA TYR A 90 2.38 10.93 5.16
C TYR A 90 3.65 10.32 5.73
N LYS A 91 3.43 9.44 6.71
CA LYS A 91 4.40 8.47 7.23
C LYS A 91 4.02 7.10 6.71
N TYR A 92 4.97 6.20 6.51
CA TYR A 92 4.67 4.86 6.05
C TYR A 92 5.41 3.78 6.84
N LEU A 93 4.84 2.59 6.84
CA LEU A 93 5.42 1.41 7.48
C LEU A 93 5.07 0.17 6.67
N ILE A 94 5.90 -0.86 6.83
CA ILE A 94 5.56 -2.21 6.40
C ILE A 94 4.94 -2.95 7.57
N ALA A 95 3.74 -3.48 7.38
CA ALA A 95 3.08 -4.34 8.35
C ALA A 95 3.22 -5.80 7.90
N LYS A 96 3.55 -6.68 8.84
CA LYS A 96 3.57 -8.11 8.63
C LYS A 96 2.21 -8.71 8.99
N LEU A 97 1.69 -9.57 8.12
CA LEU A 97 0.45 -10.30 8.34
C LEU A 97 0.68 -11.45 9.34
N ILE A 98 -0.32 -11.75 10.17
CA ILE A 98 -0.25 -12.82 11.18
C ILE A 98 -0.10 -14.22 10.55
N LYS A 99 -0.53 -14.35 9.30
CA LYS A 99 -0.39 -15.55 8.46
C LYS A 99 -0.14 -15.12 7.02
N LYS A 100 0.31 -16.06 6.19
CA LYS A 100 0.33 -15.88 4.73
C LYS A 100 -1.09 -15.71 4.18
N CYS A 101 -1.27 -14.73 3.30
CA CYS A 101 -2.55 -14.40 2.69
C CYS A 101 -2.52 -14.53 1.16
N THR A 102 -3.65 -14.93 0.60
CA THR A 102 -3.92 -14.91 -0.84
C THR A 102 -4.08 -13.48 -1.35
N CYS A 103 -4.00 -13.29 -2.68
CA CYS A 103 -4.21 -11.95 -3.25
C CYS A 103 -5.59 -11.39 -2.92
N GLU A 104 -6.63 -12.23 -2.93
CA GLU A 104 -8.00 -11.84 -2.61
C GLU A 104 -8.17 -11.40 -1.15
N GLU A 105 -7.47 -12.06 -0.22
CA GLU A 105 -7.44 -11.67 1.20
C GLU A 105 -6.68 -10.35 1.37
N ILE A 106 -5.53 -10.17 0.70
CA ILE A 106 -4.78 -8.93 0.76
C ILE A 106 -5.57 -7.77 0.13
N ALA A 107 -6.24 -7.99 -0.99
CA ALA A 107 -7.11 -6.99 -1.62
C ALA A 107 -8.16 -6.46 -0.62
N TRP A 108 -8.79 -7.36 0.13
CA TRP A 108 -9.72 -7.00 1.19
C TRP A 108 -9.06 -6.27 2.36
N ILE A 109 -7.89 -6.73 2.82
CA ILE A 109 -7.13 -6.05 3.88
C ILE A 109 -6.82 -4.60 3.47
N LEU A 110 -6.32 -4.40 2.25
CA LEU A 110 -5.96 -3.09 1.73
C LEU A 110 -7.19 -2.17 1.67
N ASP A 111 -8.34 -2.68 1.21
CA ASP A 111 -9.60 -1.93 1.16
C ASP A 111 -10.16 -1.58 2.55
N SER A 112 -10.13 -2.55 3.47
CA SER A 112 -10.56 -2.37 4.87
C SER A 112 -9.74 -1.29 5.58
N LEU A 113 -8.41 -1.34 5.45
CA LEU A 113 -7.50 -0.33 6.02
C LEU A 113 -7.74 1.06 5.44
N LYS A 114 -8.06 1.17 4.14
CA LYS A 114 -8.37 2.46 3.50
C LYS A 114 -9.62 3.13 4.09
N GLN A 115 -10.51 2.41 4.78
CA GLN A 115 -11.65 3.03 5.47
C GLN A 115 -11.25 3.80 6.73
N ALA A 116 -10.07 3.51 7.31
CA ALA A 116 -9.61 4.20 8.50
C ALA A 116 -9.18 5.65 8.17
N PRO A 117 -9.61 6.67 8.95
CA PRO A 117 -9.23 8.06 8.70
C PRO A 117 -7.73 8.34 8.79
N ILE A 118 -7.00 7.58 9.61
CA ILE A 118 -5.54 7.72 9.78
C ILE A 118 -4.76 7.28 8.54
N VAL A 119 -5.28 6.32 7.77
CA VAL A 119 -4.63 5.78 6.59
C VAL A 119 -4.84 6.75 5.42
N VAL A 120 -3.81 7.01 4.62
CA VAL A 120 -3.87 7.78 3.37
C VAL A 120 -3.97 6.83 2.18
N TYR A 121 -3.11 5.81 2.15
CA TYR A 121 -3.12 4.77 1.14
C TYR A 121 -2.52 3.48 1.70
N THR A 122 -2.81 2.36 1.03
CA THR A 122 -2.23 1.05 1.29
C THR A 122 -1.91 0.39 -0.04
N HIS A 123 -0.79 -0.33 -0.11
CA HIS A 123 -0.34 -1.02 -1.32
C HIS A 123 0.16 -2.42 -1.03
N TYR A 124 0.11 -3.24 -2.08
CA TYR A 124 0.81 -4.52 -2.12
C TYR A 124 2.32 -4.32 -1.96
N THR A 125 2.99 -5.36 -1.46
CA THR A 125 4.44 -5.45 -1.55
C THR A 125 4.81 -6.63 -2.43
N THR A 126 6.06 -6.66 -2.88
CA THR A 126 6.60 -7.67 -3.79
C THR A 126 7.87 -8.27 -3.21
N LYS A 127 8.06 -9.56 -3.44
CA LYS A 127 9.21 -10.31 -2.99
C LYS A 127 10.43 -9.88 -3.79
N THR A 128 11.55 -9.69 -3.11
CA THR A 128 12.84 -9.42 -3.76
C THR A 128 13.96 -10.06 -2.96
N ASN A 129 14.97 -10.56 -3.68
CA ASN A 129 16.23 -11.01 -3.09
C ASN A 129 17.32 -9.91 -3.17
N ASP A 130 17.03 -8.82 -3.86
CA ASP A 130 17.91 -7.67 -3.98
C ASP A 130 17.54 -6.63 -2.93
N CYS A 131 18.32 -6.60 -1.85
CA CYS A 131 18.24 -5.62 -0.78
C CYS A 131 19.35 -4.57 -0.87
N SER A 132 19.70 -4.15 -2.08
CA SER A 132 20.60 -3.02 -2.32
C SER A 132 19.84 -1.74 -2.70
N ASN A 133 20.36 -0.57 -2.28
CA ASN A 133 19.89 0.73 -2.73
C ASN A 133 20.38 1.05 -4.16
N LEU A 134 20.04 2.25 -4.67
CA LEU A 134 20.40 2.70 -6.02
C LEU A 134 21.91 2.84 -6.27
N ILE A 135 22.74 2.83 -5.22
CA ILE A 135 24.20 2.84 -5.31
C ILE A 135 24.83 1.50 -4.92
N TRP A 136 24.03 0.42 -4.93
CA TRP A 136 24.44 -0.96 -4.69
C TRP A 136 24.85 -1.28 -3.25
N GLU A 137 24.55 -0.40 -2.28
CA GLU A 137 24.81 -0.66 -0.87
C GLU A 137 23.65 -1.44 -0.23
N PRO A 138 23.93 -2.42 0.63
CA PRO A 138 22.88 -3.18 1.31
C PRO A 138 22.07 -2.28 2.25
N ILE A 139 20.74 -2.34 2.15
CA ILE A 139 19.82 -1.66 3.08
C ILE A 139 19.36 -2.56 4.23
N GLY A 140 19.61 -3.87 4.11
CA GLY A 140 19.20 -4.92 5.04
C GLY A 140 19.42 -6.29 4.41
N LYS A 141 19.16 -7.36 5.15
CA LYS A 141 19.18 -8.75 4.66
C LYS A 141 17.84 -9.19 4.11
N LEU A 142 16.75 -8.61 4.63
CA LEU A 142 15.38 -8.86 4.19
C LEU A 142 14.74 -7.53 3.78
N CYS A 143 14.08 -7.52 2.63
CA CYS A 143 13.42 -6.35 2.09
C CYS A 143 12.26 -6.74 1.18
N VAL A 144 11.40 -5.78 0.91
CA VAL A 144 10.33 -5.85 -0.09
C VAL A 144 10.42 -4.65 -1.02
N ASN A 145 9.97 -4.80 -2.26
CA ASN A 145 9.65 -3.62 -3.09
C ASN A 145 8.16 -3.31 -2.96
N THR A 146 7.81 -2.04 -3.08
CA THR A 146 6.44 -1.53 -3.17
C THR A 146 6.49 -0.21 -3.92
N TYR A 147 5.41 0.55 -3.90
CA TYR A 147 5.32 1.85 -4.56
C TYR A 147 4.65 2.85 -3.63
N SER A 148 5.03 4.13 -3.74
CA SER A 148 4.38 5.20 -3.02
C SER A 148 3.06 5.58 -3.70
N ASN A 149 2.39 6.62 -3.21
CA ASN A 149 1.23 7.19 -3.90
C ASN A 149 1.60 8.15 -5.03
N ILE A 150 2.89 8.28 -5.36
CA ILE A 150 3.41 9.17 -6.39
C ILE A 150 3.65 8.39 -7.69
N PHE A 151 3.41 9.05 -8.81
CA PHE A 151 3.84 8.62 -10.12
C PHE A 151 4.26 9.82 -10.96
N TYR A 152 5.15 9.57 -11.91
CA TYR A 152 5.78 10.59 -12.74
C TYR A 152 5.25 10.50 -14.16
N VAL A 153 4.94 11.65 -14.76
CA VAL A 153 4.45 11.73 -16.13
C VAL A 153 5.36 12.66 -16.93
N ARG A 154 5.86 12.16 -18.07
CA ARG A 154 6.59 12.96 -19.05
C ARG A 154 5.66 13.38 -20.18
N VAL A 155 5.38 14.68 -20.29
CA VAL A 155 4.59 15.24 -21.40
C VAL A 155 5.45 15.43 -22.65
N LYS A 156 4.80 15.41 -23.81
CA LYS A 156 5.42 15.66 -25.12
C LYS A 156 5.90 17.10 -25.29
N ASP A 157 5.14 18.05 -24.75
CA ASP A 157 5.43 19.49 -24.82
C ASP A 157 5.09 20.16 -23.49
N ALA A 158 6.11 20.64 -22.77
CA ALA A 158 5.93 21.34 -21.50
C ALA A 158 5.18 22.68 -21.65
N GLY A 159 5.12 23.25 -22.86
CA GLY A 159 4.34 24.45 -23.15
C GLY A 159 2.83 24.19 -23.25
N ASN A 160 2.41 22.93 -23.42
CA ASN A 160 1.01 22.55 -23.54
C ASN A 160 0.67 21.31 -22.68
N ILE A 161 0.21 21.57 -21.46
CA ILE A 161 -0.21 20.54 -20.50
C ILE A 161 -1.72 20.30 -20.50
N SER A 162 -2.44 20.63 -21.57
CA SER A 162 -3.90 20.43 -21.63
C SER A 162 -4.31 18.98 -21.44
N ASP A 163 -3.61 18.06 -22.10
CA ASP A 163 -3.87 16.62 -22.02
C ASP A 163 -3.61 16.11 -20.61
N LEU A 164 -2.51 16.56 -19.99
CA LEU A 164 -2.20 16.25 -18.61
C LEU A 164 -3.33 16.69 -17.67
N ASN A 165 -3.77 17.94 -17.77
CA ASN A 165 -4.85 18.48 -16.93
C ASN A 165 -6.18 17.75 -17.14
N ASN A 166 -6.49 17.35 -18.39
CA ASN A 166 -7.70 16.59 -18.71
C ASN A 166 -7.68 15.22 -18.04
N ILE A 167 -6.57 14.47 -18.17
CA ILE A 167 -6.45 13.15 -17.56
C ILE A 167 -6.39 13.23 -16.03
N ILE A 168 -5.74 14.27 -15.46
CA ILE A 168 -5.76 14.54 -14.02
C ILE A 168 -7.21 14.70 -13.52
N SER A 169 -7.99 15.57 -14.17
CA SER A 169 -9.39 15.79 -13.82
C SER A 169 -10.23 14.53 -14.01
N GLU A 170 -9.97 13.75 -15.06
CA GLU A 170 -10.68 12.51 -15.32
C GLU A 170 -10.42 11.46 -14.25
N THR A 171 -9.17 11.32 -13.80
CA THR A 171 -8.72 10.28 -12.88
C THR A 171 -8.80 10.69 -11.41
N ASN A 172 -9.13 11.96 -11.16
CA ASN A 172 -9.10 12.57 -9.83
C ASN A 172 -7.73 12.35 -9.13
N THR A 173 -6.66 12.48 -9.89
CA THR A 173 -5.29 12.54 -9.37
C THR A 173 -4.93 14.00 -9.06
N THR A 174 -3.83 14.22 -8.34
CA THR A 174 -3.39 15.57 -7.97
C THR A 174 -2.01 15.85 -8.54
N LEU A 175 -1.85 16.98 -9.24
CA LEU A 175 -0.55 17.49 -9.64
C LEU A 175 0.20 17.98 -8.39
N ILE A 176 1.36 17.40 -8.10
CA ILE A 176 2.21 17.80 -6.99
C ILE A 176 3.14 18.93 -7.42
N GLU A 177 3.95 18.67 -8.44
CA GLU A 177 4.92 19.65 -8.94
C GLU A 177 5.38 19.31 -10.36
N GLN A 178 6.04 20.29 -10.99
CA GLN A 178 6.82 20.11 -12.20
C GLN A 178 8.31 20.03 -11.80
N ASP A 179 9.05 19.08 -12.36
CA ASP A 179 10.48 18.97 -12.09
C ASP A 179 11.22 20.22 -12.63
N ARG A 180 11.94 20.90 -11.73
CA ARG A 180 12.64 22.16 -12.04
C ARG A 180 13.84 22.00 -12.98
N PHE A 181 14.38 20.79 -13.09
CA PHE A 181 15.54 20.45 -13.91
C PHE A 181 15.13 19.74 -15.20
N MET A 182 13.98 19.07 -15.21
CA MET A 182 13.44 18.38 -16.36
C MET A 182 12.02 18.87 -16.64
N SER A 183 11.89 19.98 -17.38
CA SER A 183 10.62 20.70 -17.58
C SER A 183 9.46 19.86 -18.12
N ASN A 184 9.74 18.73 -18.76
CA ASN A 184 8.69 17.87 -19.31
C ASN A 184 8.16 16.85 -18.29
N TRP A 185 8.76 16.75 -17.10
CA TRP A 185 8.38 15.80 -16.06
C TRP A 185 7.53 16.45 -14.98
N PHE A 186 6.47 15.74 -14.60
CA PHE A 186 5.51 16.15 -13.59
C PHE A 186 5.33 15.02 -12.59
N SER A 187 5.29 15.38 -11.30
CA SER A 187 4.97 14.48 -10.20
C SER A 187 3.49 14.59 -9.90
N LEU A 188 2.78 13.47 -9.95
CA LEU A 188 1.37 13.36 -9.62
C LEU A 188 1.18 12.42 -8.43
N SER A 189 0.06 12.56 -7.73
CA SER A 189 -0.33 11.64 -6.67
C SER A 189 -1.71 11.05 -6.89
N ALA A 190 -1.86 9.79 -6.47
CA ALA A 190 -3.12 9.05 -6.44
C ALA A 190 -3.48 8.74 -4.98
N ILE A 191 -4.63 9.22 -4.52
CA ILE A 191 -5.10 9.00 -3.14
C ILE A 191 -6.45 8.27 -3.17
N LYS A 192 -7.08 8.05 -2.00
CA LYS A 192 -8.32 7.26 -1.87
C LYS A 192 -9.44 7.60 -2.86
N ASN A 193 -9.52 8.86 -3.28
CA ASN A 193 -10.58 9.33 -4.19
C ASN A 193 -10.18 9.25 -5.67
N SER A 194 -8.95 8.88 -6.00
CA SER A 194 -8.48 8.68 -7.37
C SER A 194 -9.08 7.39 -7.95
N LYS A 195 -9.17 7.29 -9.29
CA LYS A 195 -9.75 6.11 -9.98
C LYS A 195 -8.95 4.81 -9.80
N GLY A 196 -7.72 4.91 -9.29
CA GLY A 196 -6.87 3.78 -8.93
C GLY A 196 -5.69 4.26 -8.09
N ASP A 197 -4.83 3.34 -7.66
CA ASP A 197 -3.58 3.71 -6.99
C ASP A 197 -2.52 4.20 -7.98
N ALA A 198 -1.36 4.64 -7.47
CA ALA A 198 -0.33 5.26 -8.31
C ALA A 198 0.20 4.34 -9.41
N LEU A 199 0.28 3.03 -9.15
CA LEU A 199 0.70 2.05 -10.15
C LEU A 199 -0.34 1.90 -11.27
N HIS A 200 -1.63 1.78 -10.91
CA HIS A 200 -2.71 1.74 -11.89
C HIS A 200 -2.79 3.05 -12.68
N MET A 201 -2.59 4.20 -12.04
CA MET A 201 -2.63 5.51 -12.71
C MET A 201 -1.44 5.70 -13.63
N ALA A 202 -0.24 5.28 -13.26
CA ALA A 202 0.93 5.31 -14.16
C ALA A 202 0.63 4.54 -15.46
N ASN A 203 0.11 3.31 -15.36
CA ASN A 203 -0.23 2.51 -16.54
C ASN A 203 -1.36 3.13 -17.34
N TYR A 204 -2.43 3.57 -16.68
CA TYR A 204 -3.56 4.20 -17.37
C TYR A 204 -3.13 5.44 -18.16
N PHE A 205 -2.31 6.32 -17.56
CA PHE A 205 -1.79 7.50 -18.23
C PHE A 205 -0.96 7.09 -19.46
N TYR A 206 -0.05 6.12 -19.33
CA TYR A 206 0.74 5.62 -20.45
C TYR A 206 -0.15 5.07 -21.58
N GLU A 207 -1.14 4.25 -21.23
CA GLU A 207 -2.07 3.59 -22.16
C GLU A 207 -2.94 4.56 -22.96
N THR A 208 -3.10 5.81 -22.50
CA THR A 208 -3.78 6.85 -23.31
C THR A 208 -3.01 7.21 -24.59
N GLY A 209 -1.70 6.95 -24.64
CA GLY A 209 -0.81 7.36 -25.72
C GLY A 209 -0.56 8.87 -25.79
N LEU A 210 -1.01 9.65 -24.80
CA LEU A 210 -0.86 11.11 -24.75
C LEU A 210 0.50 11.54 -24.21
N PHE A 211 1.17 10.69 -23.42
CA PHE A 211 2.42 11.00 -22.73
C PHE A 211 3.59 10.16 -23.26
N ASP A 212 4.82 10.62 -23.04
CA ASP A 212 6.04 9.95 -23.50
C ASP A 212 6.61 8.94 -22.50
N ALA A 213 6.19 9.02 -21.23
CA ALA A 213 6.53 8.07 -20.18
C ALA A 213 5.59 8.29 -18.98
N CYS A 214 5.20 7.21 -18.31
CA CYS A 214 4.48 7.28 -17.03
C CYS A 214 5.00 6.19 -16.12
N GLU A 215 5.60 6.55 -14.99
CA GLU A 215 6.33 5.61 -14.13
C GLU A 215 5.91 5.79 -12.67
N PRO A 216 5.54 4.72 -11.95
CA PRO A 216 5.27 4.79 -10.52
C PRO A 216 6.56 5.05 -9.73
N ASP A 217 6.44 5.69 -8.57
CA ASP A 217 7.55 5.83 -7.62
C ASP A 217 7.73 4.51 -6.85
N ILE A 218 8.66 3.67 -7.34
CA ILE A 218 9.01 2.38 -6.72
C ILE A 218 9.97 2.61 -5.55
N ILE A 219 9.62 2.03 -4.40
CA ILE A 219 10.41 2.11 -3.17
C ILE A 219 10.80 0.72 -2.70
N LYS A 220 11.98 0.63 -2.09
CA LYS A 220 12.51 -0.60 -1.49
C LYS A 220 12.70 -0.38 0.00
N ILE A 221 12.15 -1.28 0.82
CA ILE A 221 12.10 -1.11 2.28
C ILE A 221 12.66 -2.36 2.95
N ALA A 222 13.60 -2.18 3.89
CA ALA A 222 14.08 -3.24 4.75
C ALA A 222 13.02 -3.62 5.80
N ILE A 223 12.93 -4.91 6.15
CA ILE A 223 11.87 -5.47 7.00
C ILE A 223 12.43 -6.28 8.17
N GLU A 224 13.54 -5.84 8.75
CA GLU A 224 14.24 -6.47 9.87
C GLU A 224 14.81 -5.46 10.89
#